data_AF-A0A427A1H1-F1
#
_entry.id   AF-A0A427A1H1-F1
#
_cell.length_a   1.000
_cell.length_b   1.000
_cell.length_c   1.000
_cell.angle_alpha   90.00
_cell.angle_beta   90.00
_cell.angle_gamma   90.00
#
_symmetry.space_group_name_H-M   'P 1'
#
loop_
_entity.id
_entity.type
_entity.pdbx_description
1 polymer ?
#
loop_
_entity_poly.entity_id
_entity_poly.type
_entity_poly.pdbx_seq_one_letter_code
_entity_poly.pdbx_strand_id
1 'polypeptide(L)'
;MDTDDDGGWGLFPAVPRGIREAARATSPPPPGAQGYHPTVALSIAAAHRWASYADFMLVVRSLMMVEYCEPSARSAVRRDLVHLTSRPSPFAVDRRFPADEIYVCLDRAPLSPLLLRVNRTITCFNHGRYFNAVRDLLASLEEGEGAAPLLYTRSVFESAFLVQWLD
;
A
#
# COMPACT_ATOMS: atom_id res chain seq x y z
N MET A 1 -4.20 -18.76 41.01
CA MET A 1 -3.02 -17.89 40.87
C MET A 1 -2.96 -17.56 39.39
N ASP A 2 -3.52 -16.39 39.14
CA ASP A 2 -3.61 -15.55 37.94
C ASP A 2 -3.72 -16.18 36.54
N THR A 3 -4.94 -16.04 36.04
CA THR A 3 -5.33 -15.86 34.64
C THR A 3 -4.82 -14.53 34.10
N ASP A 4 -4.21 -14.55 32.92
CA ASP A 4 -4.22 -13.47 31.91
C ASP A 4 -4.17 -14.25 30.58
N ASP A 5 -5.28 -14.61 29.92
CA ASP A 5 -6.31 -13.77 29.29
C ASP A 5 -5.78 -12.42 28.80
N ASP A 6 -5.08 -12.47 27.68
CA ASP A 6 -4.91 -11.31 26.81
C ASP A 6 -5.69 -11.55 25.51
N GLY A 7 -7.01 -11.58 25.67
CA GLY A 7 -7.98 -11.35 24.60
C GLY A 7 -7.88 -9.90 24.13
N GLY A 8 -6.78 -9.54 23.47
CA GLY A 8 -6.53 -8.21 22.93
C GLY A 8 -6.90 -8.12 21.46
N TRP A 9 -8.10 -7.60 21.18
CA TRP A 9 -8.60 -7.07 19.90
C TRP A 9 -7.61 -7.10 18.71
N GLY A 10 -7.82 -8.04 17.78
CA GLY A 10 -7.11 -8.15 16.50
C GLY A 10 -7.45 -7.03 15.50
N LEU A 11 -7.37 -5.77 15.92
CA LEU A 11 -7.71 -4.59 15.12
C LEU A 11 -6.50 -3.94 14.44
N PHE A 12 -5.29 -4.46 14.67
CA PHE A 12 -4.08 -3.91 14.08
C PHE A 12 -3.28 -4.96 13.32
N PRO A 13 -2.80 -4.63 12.12
CA PRO A 13 -2.00 -5.54 11.31
C PRO A 13 -0.68 -5.93 12.00
N ALA A 14 -0.14 -7.09 11.65
CA ALA A 14 1.16 -7.50 12.14
C ALA A 14 2.25 -6.56 11.59
N VAL A 15 2.91 -5.81 12.48
CA VAL A 15 4.01 -4.91 12.12
C VAL A 15 5.23 -5.72 11.66
N PRO A 16 5.82 -5.44 10.48
CA PRO A 16 7.06 -6.09 10.03
C PRO A 16 8.21 -5.98 11.04
N ARG A 17 9.04 -7.03 11.14
CA ARG A 17 10.16 -7.09 12.10
C ARG A 17 11.14 -5.92 11.98
N GLY A 18 11.51 -5.52 10.76
CA GLY A 18 12.42 -4.39 10.53
C GLY A 18 11.86 -3.05 11.01
N ILE A 19 10.54 -2.85 10.95
CA ILE A 19 9.87 -1.66 11.49
C ILE A 19 9.88 -1.70 13.02
N ARG A 20 9.63 -2.87 13.62
CA ARG A 20 9.73 -3.04 15.08
C ARG A 20 11.14 -2.80 15.60
N GLU A 21 12.16 -3.30 14.92
CA GLU A 21 13.56 -3.09 15.28
C GLU A 21 13.97 -1.62 15.13
N ALA A 22 13.55 -0.95 14.03
CA ALA A 22 13.77 0.48 13.85
C ALA A 22 13.08 1.31 14.94
N ALA A 23 11.82 1.03 15.25
CA ALA A 23 11.09 1.72 16.31
C ALA A 23 11.76 1.54 17.68
N ARG A 24 12.21 0.32 18.00
CA ARG A 24 12.95 0.03 19.25
C ARG A 24 14.32 0.71 19.32
N ALA A 25 14.98 0.85 18.19
CA ALA A 25 16.29 1.49 18.10
C ALA A 25 16.21 3.03 18.09
N THR A 26 15.00 3.62 18.01
CA THR A 26 14.91 5.08 17.94
C THR A 26 14.97 5.70 19.33
N SER A 27 15.82 6.71 19.47
CA SER A 27 15.83 7.60 20.62
C SER A 27 14.51 8.37 20.74
N PRO A 28 14.11 8.81 21.95
CA PRO A 28 12.94 9.68 22.12
C PRO A 28 13.07 10.95 21.26
N PRO A 29 11.94 11.52 20.80
CA PRO A 29 11.97 12.72 19.98
C PRO A 29 12.66 13.86 20.72
N PRO A 30 13.50 14.67 20.05
CA PRO A 30 14.14 15.80 20.67
C PRO A 30 13.09 16.84 21.14
N PRO A 31 13.38 17.64 22.18
CA PRO A 31 12.48 18.69 22.64
C PRO A 31 12.12 19.65 21.50
N GLY A 32 10.84 19.88 21.26
CA GLY A 32 10.35 20.76 20.18
C GLY A 32 10.33 20.13 18.80
N ALA A 33 10.50 18.81 18.67
CA ALA A 33 10.28 18.10 17.41
C ALA A 33 8.82 18.21 16.97
N GLN A 34 8.61 18.56 15.70
CA GLN A 34 7.29 18.59 15.05
C GLN A 34 7.28 17.63 13.86
N GLY A 35 6.08 17.12 13.53
CA GLY A 35 5.86 16.20 12.43
C GLY A 35 6.03 14.71 12.81
N TYR A 36 6.26 13.86 11.81
CA TYR A 36 6.32 12.41 12.02
C TYR A 36 7.61 11.94 12.71
N HIS A 37 7.44 11.11 13.72
CA HIS A 37 8.52 10.41 14.44
C HIS A 37 8.15 8.92 14.64
N PRO A 38 9.10 7.97 14.57
CA PRO A 38 10.51 8.13 14.23
C PRO A 38 10.74 8.26 12.72
N THR A 39 11.70 9.10 12.31
CA THR A 39 11.99 9.38 10.89
C THR A 39 12.49 8.15 10.12
N VAL A 40 13.16 7.20 10.79
CA VAL A 40 13.61 5.94 10.18
C VAL A 40 12.42 5.09 9.75
N ALA A 41 11.42 4.92 10.62
CA ALA A 41 10.22 4.14 10.26
C ALA A 41 9.42 4.86 9.16
N LEU A 42 9.35 6.19 9.21
CA LEU A 42 8.75 6.99 8.14
C LEU A 42 9.48 6.79 6.80
N SER A 43 10.81 6.72 6.81
CA SER A 43 11.62 6.50 5.60
C SER A 43 11.37 5.11 4.99
N ILE A 44 11.20 4.09 5.84
CA ILE A 44 10.79 2.75 5.39
C ILE A 44 9.39 2.82 4.76
N ALA A 45 8.46 3.56 5.37
CA ALA A 45 7.13 3.74 4.83
C ALA A 45 7.13 4.48 3.47
N ALA A 46 7.96 5.52 3.34
CA ALA A 46 8.12 6.31 2.12
C ALA A 46 8.80 5.54 0.99
N ALA A 47 9.58 4.50 1.29
CA ALA A 47 10.19 3.63 0.28
C ALA A 47 9.16 2.76 -0.46
N HIS A 48 7.96 2.59 0.11
CA HIS A 48 6.86 1.94 -0.58
C HIS A 48 6.17 2.87 -1.58
N ARG A 49 5.59 2.26 -2.62
CA ARG A 49 4.72 2.93 -3.60
C ARG A 49 3.29 3.01 -3.07
N TRP A 50 2.73 4.20 -3.15
CA TRP A 50 1.39 4.52 -2.65
C TRP A 50 0.52 5.04 -3.79
N ALA A 51 -0.75 4.65 -3.77
CA ALA A 51 -1.78 5.23 -4.62
C ALA A 51 -3.03 5.51 -3.80
N SER A 52 -3.78 6.56 -4.14
CA SER A 52 -5.11 6.73 -3.56
C SER A 52 -5.97 5.53 -4.00
N TYR A 53 -6.89 5.09 -3.14
CA TYR A 53 -7.80 4.01 -3.48
C TYR A 53 -8.66 4.36 -4.71
N ALA A 54 -9.07 5.62 -4.84
CA ALA A 54 -9.83 6.11 -5.99
C ALA A 54 -9.05 5.95 -7.30
N ASP A 55 -7.81 6.43 -7.36
CA ASP A 55 -6.95 6.30 -8.55
C ASP A 55 -6.63 4.84 -8.86
N PHE A 56 -6.37 4.04 -7.83
CA PHE A 56 -6.15 2.61 -7.98
C PHE A 56 -7.36 1.93 -8.64
N MET A 57 -8.57 2.20 -8.16
CA MET A 57 -9.80 1.62 -8.72
C MET A 57 -10.08 2.12 -10.14
N LEU A 58 -9.74 3.36 -10.48
CA LEU A 58 -9.82 3.85 -11.86
C LEU A 58 -8.92 3.05 -12.79
N VAL A 59 -7.67 2.79 -12.42
CA VAL A 59 -6.75 1.98 -13.22
C VAL A 59 -7.22 0.54 -13.33
N VAL A 60 -7.71 -0.05 -12.24
CA VAL A 60 -8.27 -1.42 -12.27
C VAL A 60 -9.48 -1.50 -13.20
N ARG A 61 -10.36 -0.49 -13.19
CA ARG A 61 -11.48 -0.43 -14.13
C ARG A 61 -11.00 -0.31 -15.58
N SER A 62 -9.99 0.52 -15.87
CA SER A 62 -9.39 0.61 -17.20
C SER A 62 -8.79 -0.72 -17.66
N LEU A 63 -8.16 -1.47 -16.74
CA LEU A 63 -7.65 -2.81 -17.01
C LEU A 63 -8.76 -3.79 -17.40
N MET A 64 -9.90 -3.76 -16.72
CA MET A 64 -11.03 -4.64 -17.03
C MET A 64 -11.66 -4.33 -18.39
N MET A 65 -11.73 -3.05 -18.75
CA MET A 65 -12.45 -2.56 -19.94
C MET A 65 -11.54 -2.40 -21.17
N VAL A 66 -10.27 -2.79 -21.08
CA VAL A 66 -9.33 -2.58 -22.18
C VAL A 66 -9.74 -3.37 -23.42
N GLU A 67 -9.74 -2.72 -24.58
CA GLU A 67 -9.78 -3.40 -25.86
C GLU A 67 -8.43 -4.09 -26.10
N TYR A 68 -8.25 -5.28 -25.54
CA TYR A 68 -6.95 -5.93 -25.46
C TYR A 68 -6.32 -6.16 -26.84
N CYS A 69 -7.10 -6.32 -27.90
CA CYS A 69 -6.57 -6.50 -29.26
C CYS A 69 -5.98 -5.20 -29.85
N GLU A 70 -6.37 -4.04 -29.34
CA GLU A 70 -5.95 -2.73 -29.85
C GLU A 70 -4.58 -2.31 -29.24
N PRO A 71 -3.54 -2.08 -30.05
CA PRO A 71 -2.22 -1.66 -29.55
C PRO A 71 -2.23 -0.34 -28.76
N SER A 72 -3.07 0.62 -29.17
CA SER A 72 -3.26 1.91 -28.52
C SER A 72 -3.86 1.75 -27.12
N ALA A 73 -4.93 0.94 -27.00
CA ALA A 73 -5.58 0.68 -25.71
C ALA A 73 -4.63 0.01 -24.72
N ARG A 74 -3.87 -1.01 -25.15
CA ARG A 74 -2.83 -1.63 -24.31
C ARG A 74 -1.77 -0.64 -23.85
N SER A 75 -1.32 0.24 -24.76
CA SER A 75 -0.33 1.26 -24.45
C SER A 75 -0.86 2.31 -23.48
N ALA A 76 -2.14 2.68 -23.58
CA ALA A 76 -2.81 3.57 -22.64
C ALA A 76 -2.84 2.97 -21.23
N VAL A 77 -3.34 1.74 -21.10
CA VAL A 77 -3.45 1.08 -19.79
C VAL A 77 -2.08 0.78 -19.17
N ARG A 78 -1.04 0.52 -19.99
CA ARG A 78 0.34 0.43 -19.49
C ARG A 78 0.83 1.77 -18.91
N ARG A 79 0.50 2.90 -19.54
CA ARG A 79 0.85 4.22 -19.00
C ARG A 79 0.12 4.49 -17.70
N ASP A 80 -1.15 4.10 -17.60
CA ASP A 80 -1.93 4.26 -16.37
C ASP A 80 -1.32 3.47 -15.21
N LEU A 81 -0.88 2.22 -15.47
CA LEU A 81 -0.14 1.40 -14.49
C LEU A 81 1.18 2.04 -14.07
N VAL A 82 1.97 2.56 -15.01
CA VAL A 82 3.23 3.25 -14.69
C VAL A 82 2.95 4.47 -13.84
N HIS A 83 1.99 5.30 -14.25
CA HIS A 83 1.61 6.51 -13.54
C HIS A 83 1.15 6.20 -12.11
N LEU A 84 0.34 5.17 -11.91
CA LEU A 84 -0.08 4.68 -10.59
C LEU A 84 1.10 4.37 -9.67
N THR A 85 2.17 3.78 -10.22
CA THR A 85 3.37 3.36 -9.46
C THR A 85 4.42 4.46 -9.26
N SER A 86 4.28 5.60 -9.90
CA SER A 86 5.24 6.72 -9.83
C SER A 86 4.77 7.90 -8.98
N ARG A 87 3.67 7.74 -8.24
CA ARG A 87 3.11 8.82 -7.43
C ARG A 87 3.92 9.07 -6.16
N PRO A 88 3.98 10.33 -5.69
CA PRO A 88 4.61 10.64 -4.41
C PRO A 88 3.83 10.01 -3.25
N SER A 89 4.52 9.69 -2.16
CA SER A 89 3.89 9.26 -0.92
C SER A 89 2.91 10.33 -0.41
N PRO A 90 1.79 9.96 0.22
CA PRO A 90 0.79 10.92 0.70
C PRO A 90 1.18 11.65 1.99
N PHE A 91 2.33 11.31 2.55
CA PHE A 91 2.89 11.87 3.78
C PHE A 91 4.33 12.33 3.54
N ALA A 92 4.87 13.08 4.49
CA ALA A 92 6.26 13.49 4.59
C ALA A 92 6.57 13.77 6.06
N VAL A 93 7.82 14.08 6.42
CA VAL A 93 8.19 14.42 7.81
C VAL A 93 7.30 15.55 8.35
N ASP A 94 7.04 16.55 7.53
CA ASP A 94 6.25 17.75 7.79
C ASP A 94 4.81 17.69 7.25
N ARG A 95 4.38 16.54 6.71
CA ARG A 95 3.03 16.35 6.16
C ARG A 95 2.40 15.08 6.69
N ARG A 96 1.40 15.23 7.56
CA ARG A 96 0.65 14.10 8.12
C ARG A 96 -0.11 13.35 7.03
N PHE A 97 -0.27 12.05 7.20
CA PHE A 97 -1.11 11.23 6.34
C PHE A 97 -2.54 11.81 6.28
N PRO A 98 -3.19 11.88 5.11
CA PRO A 98 -4.54 12.46 4.96
C PRO A 98 -5.58 11.81 5.89
N ALA A 99 -6.47 12.60 6.49
CA ALA A 99 -7.47 12.08 7.44
C ALA A 99 -8.57 11.28 6.75
N ASP A 100 -9.03 11.80 5.61
CA ASP A 100 -10.30 11.42 5.00
C ASP A 100 -10.12 10.60 3.70
N GLU A 101 -8.90 10.13 3.46
CA GLU A 101 -8.56 9.36 2.25
C GLU A 101 -7.99 7.99 2.62
N ILE A 102 -8.27 7.01 1.75
CA ILE A 102 -7.71 5.66 1.83
C ILE A 102 -6.63 5.54 0.76
N TYR A 103 -5.48 5.00 1.14
CA TYR A 103 -4.40 4.68 0.22
C TYR A 103 -4.13 3.18 0.17
N VAL A 104 -3.62 2.75 -0.98
CA VAL A 104 -3.19 1.38 -1.24
C VAL A 104 -1.67 1.34 -1.26
N CYS A 105 -1.08 0.41 -0.50
CA CYS A 105 0.35 0.15 -0.57
C CYS A 105 0.64 -0.90 -1.67
N LEU A 106 1.16 -0.44 -2.81
CA LEU A 106 1.31 -1.26 -4.02
C LEU A 106 2.41 -2.33 -3.91
N ASP A 107 3.29 -2.23 -2.92
CA ASP A 107 4.41 -3.13 -2.71
C ASP A 107 4.10 -4.30 -1.76
N ARG A 108 2.93 -4.30 -1.12
CA ARG A 108 2.52 -5.38 -0.22
C ARG A 108 2.05 -6.60 -1.00
N ALA A 109 2.25 -7.78 -0.42
CA ALA A 109 1.64 -8.99 -0.92
C ALA A 109 0.15 -9.03 -0.55
N PRO A 110 -0.72 -9.58 -1.42
CA PRO A 110 -0.41 -10.18 -2.72
C PRO A 110 -0.37 -9.16 -3.88
N LEU A 111 -0.59 -7.87 -3.63
CA LEU A 111 -0.78 -6.86 -4.65
C LEU A 111 0.45 -6.65 -5.58
N SER A 112 1.65 -6.55 -5.02
CA SER A 112 2.89 -6.33 -5.79
C SER A 112 3.14 -7.38 -6.88
N PRO A 113 3.14 -8.70 -6.58
CA PRO A 113 3.33 -9.71 -7.62
C PRO A 113 2.18 -9.75 -8.65
N LEU A 114 0.96 -9.36 -8.25
CA LEU A 114 -0.19 -9.30 -9.17
C LEU A 114 -0.06 -8.13 -10.16
N LEU A 115 0.34 -6.94 -9.71
CA LEU A 115 0.62 -5.80 -10.59
C LEU A 115 1.74 -6.12 -11.60
N LEU A 116 2.80 -6.79 -11.15
CA LEU A 116 3.86 -7.27 -12.05
C LEU A 116 3.36 -8.29 -13.06
N ARG A 117 2.47 -9.21 -12.64
CA ARG A 117 1.86 -10.20 -13.53
C ARG A 117 1.01 -9.53 -14.61
N VAL A 118 0.17 -8.57 -14.24
CA VAL A 118 -0.65 -7.78 -15.17
C VAL A 118 0.23 -7.02 -16.17
N ASN A 119 1.27 -6.32 -15.71
CA ASN A 119 2.17 -5.59 -16.61
C ASN A 119 2.90 -6.52 -17.61
N ARG A 120 3.30 -7.72 -17.15
CA ARG A 120 3.90 -8.75 -18.01
C ARG A 120 2.91 -9.30 -19.04
N THR A 121 1.67 -9.57 -18.66
CA THR A 121 0.68 -10.12 -19.60
C THR A 121 0.27 -9.11 -20.66
N ILE A 122 0.26 -7.80 -20.36
CA ILE A 122 0.12 -6.73 -21.36
C ILE A 122 1.29 -6.76 -22.36
N THR A 123 2.52 -6.90 -21.86
CA THR A 123 3.73 -6.85 -22.69
C THR A 123 3.91 -8.08 -23.57
N CYS A 124 3.54 -9.27 -23.08
CA CYS A 124 3.72 -10.54 -23.80
C CYS A 124 2.51 -10.97 -24.66
N PHE A 125 1.49 -10.10 -24.83
CA PHE A 125 0.30 -10.36 -25.65
C PHE A 125 -0.44 -11.67 -25.30
N ASN A 126 -0.56 -12.00 -24.01
CA ASN A 126 -1.28 -13.18 -23.57
C ASN A 126 -2.67 -12.84 -23.01
N HIS A 127 -3.68 -12.82 -23.89
CA HIS A 127 -5.06 -12.43 -23.59
C HIS A 127 -5.68 -13.25 -22.43
N GLY A 128 -5.59 -14.59 -22.47
CA GLY A 128 -6.17 -15.44 -21.43
C GLY A 128 -5.51 -15.23 -20.06
N ARG A 129 -4.18 -15.08 -20.01
CA ARG A 129 -3.48 -14.81 -18.76
C ARG A 129 -3.69 -13.38 -18.25
N TYR A 130 -3.99 -12.44 -19.14
CA TYR A 130 -4.28 -11.06 -18.78
C TYR A 130 -5.53 -10.95 -17.92
N PHE A 131 -6.67 -11.43 -18.40
CA PHE A 131 -7.93 -11.31 -17.64
C PHE A 131 -7.91 -12.11 -16.33
N ASN A 132 -7.24 -13.26 -16.31
CA ASN A 132 -7.00 -13.98 -15.06
C ASN A 132 -6.18 -13.14 -14.07
N ALA A 133 -5.11 -12.49 -14.52
CA ALA A 133 -4.29 -11.64 -13.65
C ALA A 133 -5.05 -10.41 -13.13
N VAL A 134 -5.91 -9.80 -13.94
CA VAL A 134 -6.76 -8.68 -13.52
C VAL A 134 -7.84 -9.13 -12.53
N ARG A 135 -8.42 -10.32 -12.73
CA ARG A 135 -9.38 -10.91 -11.77
C ARG A 135 -8.71 -11.23 -10.44
N ASP A 136 -7.53 -11.85 -10.46
CA ASP A 136 -6.76 -12.16 -9.25
C ASP A 136 -6.41 -10.85 -8.49
N LEU A 137 -6.09 -9.78 -9.21
CA LEU A 137 -5.85 -8.44 -8.65
C LEU A 137 -7.08 -7.91 -7.90
N LEU A 138 -8.28 -8.04 -8.47
CA LEU A 138 -9.53 -7.62 -7.83
C LEU A 138 -9.86 -8.45 -6.60
N ALA A 139 -9.79 -9.78 -6.72
CA ALA A 139 -10.06 -10.70 -5.61
C ALA A 139 -9.17 -10.40 -4.39
N SER A 140 -7.92 -9.99 -4.63
CA SER A 140 -7.01 -9.62 -3.55
C SER A 140 -7.43 -8.41 -2.72
N LEU A 141 -8.32 -7.55 -3.23
CA LEU A 141 -8.87 -6.42 -2.49
C LEU A 141 -10.05 -6.82 -1.61
N GLU A 142 -10.76 -7.88 -2.00
CA GLU A 142 -11.92 -8.42 -1.28
C GLU A 142 -11.47 -9.31 -0.11
N GLU A 143 -10.42 -10.10 -0.30
CA GLU A 143 -9.83 -10.99 0.70
C GLU A 143 -8.94 -10.28 1.71
N GLY A 144 -9.36 -9.11 2.22
CA GLY A 144 -8.61 -8.21 3.11
C GLY A 144 -8.12 -8.76 4.46
N GLU A 145 -7.98 -10.08 4.64
CA GLU A 145 -7.52 -10.78 5.84
C GLU A 145 -6.08 -11.32 5.70
N GLY A 146 -5.19 -10.54 5.08
CA GLY A 146 -3.76 -10.81 5.09
C GLY A 146 -3.08 -10.34 6.40
N ALA A 147 -1.91 -10.90 6.73
CA ALA A 147 -1.11 -10.48 7.89
C ALA A 147 -0.66 -9.00 7.87
N ALA A 148 -0.71 -8.34 6.71
CA ALA A 148 -0.43 -6.91 6.54
C ALA A 148 -1.56 -6.25 5.73
N PRO A 149 -1.94 -5.00 6.04
CA PRO A 149 -3.01 -4.32 5.33
C PRO A 149 -2.56 -3.96 3.92
N LEU A 150 -3.50 -4.01 2.99
CA LEU A 150 -3.38 -3.42 1.67
C LEU A 150 -3.88 -1.98 1.66
N LEU A 151 -4.95 -1.71 2.42
CA LEU A 151 -5.61 -0.42 2.53
C LEU A 151 -5.20 0.29 3.82
N TYR A 152 -4.90 1.57 3.71
CA TYR A 152 -4.39 2.39 4.80
C TYR A 152 -5.22 3.66 4.92
N THR A 153 -5.92 3.78 6.04
CA THR A 153 -6.31 5.07 6.61
C THR A 153 -5.12 5.63 7.41
N ARG A 154 -5.21 6.88 7.87
CA ARG A 154 -4.21 7.47 8.78
C ARG A 154 -3.89 6.58 9.98
N SER A 155 -4.92 6.09 10.67
CA SER A 155 -4.73 5.28 11.89
C SER A 155 -4.05 3.95 11.61
N VAL A 156 -4.43 3.29 10.51
CA VAL A 156 -3.79 2.03 10.08
C VAL A 156 -2.34 2.28 9.69
N PHE A 157 -2.05 3.38 8.99
CA PHE A 157 -0.69 3.79 8.63
C PHE A 157 0.18 4.03 9.86
N GLU A 158 -0.28 4.88 10.78
CA GLU A 158 0.46 5.25 12.00
C GLU A 158 0.76 4.00 12.85
N SER A 159 -0.23 3.11 13.00
CA SER A 159 -0.06 1.84 13.71
C SER A 159 0.87 0.86 12.98
N ALA A 160 0.66 0.62 11.67
CA ALA A 160 1.41 -0.38 10.90
C ALA A 160 2.89 -0.04 10.73
N PHE A 161 3.23 1.25 10.72
CA PHE A 161 4.61 1.74 10.61
C PHE A 161 5.20 2.22 11.94
N LEU A 162 4.45 2.16 13.04
CA LEU A 162 4.87 2.64 14.36
C LEU A 162 5.36 4.10 14.32
N VAL A 163 4.65 4.94 13.58
CA VAL A 163 4.92 6.37 13.49
C VAL A 163 3.83 7.17 14.17
N GLN A 164 4.22 8.26 14.82
CA GLN A 164 3.32 9.20 15.48
C GLN A 164 3.57 10.61 14.98
N TRP A 165 2.52 11.40 14.95
CA TRP A 165 2.60 12.82 14.62
C TRP A 165 2.81 13.64 15.90
N LEU A 166 3.80 14.54 15.88
CA LEU A 166 4.10 15.48 16.95
C LEU A 166 3.65 16.88 16.52
N ASP A 167 2.85 17.54 17.36
CA ASP A 167 2.37 18.91 17.14
C ASP A 167 3.35 19.96 17.66
#